data_AF-A0A4U0ZJT8-F1
#
_entry.id   AF-A0A4U0ZJT8-F1
#
_cell.length_a   1.000
_cell.length_b   1.000
_cell.length_c   1.000
_cell.angle_alpha   90.00
_cell.angle_beta   90.00
_cell.angle_gamma   90.00
#
_symmetry.space_group_name_H-M   'P 1'
#
loop_
_entity.id
_entity.type
_entity.pdbx_description
1 polymer ?
#
loop_
_entity_poly.entity_id
_entity_poly.type
_entity_poly.pdbx_seq_one_letter_code
_entity_poly.pdbx_strand_id
1 'polypeptide(L)'
;MSIAKVMSTRVVSVHMDDSLQSLRELFAATGFHHLVVVHDNKLQGIISDRDLLKSISPFVDTLSERKLDRATLDRKAHQIMTREVITLNPSDSVYSAIELFNTHKISCIPIIDTNRHPVGMVSWRDVMKFMQSRVEAKR
;
A
#
# COMPACT_ATOMS: atom_id res chain seq x y z
N MET A 1 21.29 3.77 8.95
CA MET A 1 20.22 3.15 9.77
C MET A 1 19.38 2.30 8.85
N SER A 2 19.08 1.06 9.23
CA SER A 2 18.31 0.14 8.39
C SER A 2 16.80 0.44 8.43
N ILE A 3 16.12 0.12 7.32
CA ILE A 3 14.66 0.22 7.16
C ILE A 3 13.94 -0.65 8.18
N ALA A 4 14.49 -1.83 8.52
CA ALA A 4 13.88 -2.76 9.49
C ALA A 4 13.55 -2.12 10.86
N LYS A 5 14.26 -1.04 11.24
CA LYS A 5 14.03 -0.33 12.51
C LYS A 5 12.97 0.77 12.43
N VAL A 6 12.47 1.06 11.23
CA VAL A 6 11.52 2.16 10.96
C VAL A 6 10.22 1.64 10.35
N MET A 7 10.28 0.56 9.57
CA MET A 7 9.11 -0.01 8.90
C MET A 7 8.04 -0.50 9.89
N SER A 8 6.78 -0.46 9.46
CA SER A 8 5.71 -1.22 10.08
C SER A 8 5.78 -2.67 9.61
N THR A 9 5.77 -3.62 10.56
CA THR A 9 5.72 -5.06 10.28
C THR A 9 4.32 -5.55 9.95
N ARG A 10 3.28 -4.75 10.22
CA ARG A 10 1.90 -5.08 9.87
C ARG A 10 1.67 -4.77 8.40
N VAL A 11 1.90 -5.75 7.54
CA VAL A 11 1.53 -5.70 6.13
C VAL A 11 0.07 -6.11 6.02
N VAL A 12 -0.76 -5.22 5.46
CA VAL A 12 -2.10 -5.59 5.02
C VAL A 12 -2.01 -5.96 3.54
N SER A 13 -2.23 -7.23 3.24
CA SER A 13 -2.20 -7.77 1.89
C SER A 13 -3.55 -8.32 1.45
N VAL A 14 -3.75 -8.35 0.14
CA VAL A 14 -4.92 -8.92 -0.55
C VAL A 14 -4.47 -9.84 -1.65
N HIS A 15 -5.29 -10.84 -1.98
CA HIS A 15 -5.02 -11.72 -3.10
C HIS A 15 -5.34 -11.02 -4.43
N MET A 16 -4.65 -11.39 -5.50
CA MET A 16 -4.83 -10.78 -6.81
C MET A 16 -6.26 -10.93 -7.38
N ASP A 17 -6.99 -11.96 -6.94
CA ASP A 17 -8.37 -12.26 -7.36
C ASP A 17 -9.44 -11.76 -6.38
N ASP A 18 -9.04 -11.00 -5.35
CA ASP A 18 -9.99 -10.35 -4.44
C ASP A 18 -10.79 -9.29 -5.20
N SER A 19 -12.07 -9.14 -4.84
CA SER A 19 -12.95 -8.16 -5.48
C SER A 19 -12.69 -6.76 -4.95
N LEU A 20 -13.05 -5.74 -5.74
CA LEU A 20 -13.00 -4.35 -5.30
C LEU A 20 -13.92 -4.09 -4.11
N GLN A 21 -15.02 -4.83 -3.97
CA GLN A 21 -15.86 -4.80 -2.77
C GLN A 21 -15.06 -5.20 -1.52
N SER A 22 -14.33 -6.32 -1.55
CA SER A 22 -13.52 -6.77 -0.42
C SER A 22 -12.39 -5.80 -0.09
N LEU A 23 -11.74 -5.23 -1.11
CA LEU A 23 -10.73 -4.18 -0.92
C LEU A 23 -11.33 -2.94 -0.23
N ARG A 24 -12.53 -2.51 -0.66
CA ARG A 24 -13.24 -1.36 -0.07
C ARG A 24 -13.55 -1.57 1.41
N GLU A 25 -14.07 -2.74 1.76
CA GLU A 25 -14.32 -3.12 3.15
C GLU A 25 -13.03 -3.13 3.97
N LEU A 26 -11.95 -3.66 3.38
CA LEU A 26 -10.65 -3.69 4.04
C LEU A 26 -10.08 -2.29 4.26
N PHE A 27 -10.16 -1.39 3.29
CA PHE A 27 -9.75 0.01 3.45
C PHE A 27 -10.57 0.71 4.55
N ALA A 28 -11.89 0.53 4.56
CA ALA A 28 -12.77 1.08 5.59
C ALA A 28 -12.43 0.53 6.99
N ALA A 29 -12.06 -0.74 7.09
CA ALA A 29 -11.73 -1.39 8.35
C ALA A 29 -10.31 -1.10 8.86
N THR A 30 -9.35 -0.84 7.97
CA THR A 30 -7.92 -0.91 8.33
C THR A 30 -7.19 0.43 8.47
N GLY A 31 -7.79 1.57 8.12
CA GLY A 31 -7.18 2.90 8.29
C GLY A 31 -5.87 3.11 7.50
N PHE A 32 -5.41 2.10 6.75
CA PHE A 32 -4.32 2.19 5.81
C PHE A 32 -4.88 2.64 4.46
N HIS A 33 -4.07 3.37 3.70
CA HIS A 33 -4.46 3.89 2.39
C HIS A 33 -3.88 3.10 1.22
N HIS A 34 -3.13 2.02 1.52
CA HIS A 34 -2.49 1.16 0.54
C HIS A 34 -2.57 -0.29 0.98
N LEU A 35 -2.81 -1.17 0.02
CA LEU A 35 -2.86 -2.62 0.17
C LEU A 35 -1.80 -3.24 -0.74
N VAL A 36 -1.09 -4.21 -0.19
CA VAL A 36 -0.11 -4.98 -0.95
C VAL A 36 -0.84 -6.15 -1.64
N VAL A 37 -0.74 -6.23 -2.96
CA VAL A 37 -1.36 -7.33 -3.72
C VAL A 37 -0.37 -8.48 -3.84
N VAL A 38 -0.80 -9.68 -3.47
CA VAL A 38 0.01 -10.89 -3.48
C VAL A 38 -0.60 -12.03 -4.30
N HIS A 39 0.26 -12.90 -4.78
CA HIS A 39 -0.06 -14.22 -5.34
C HIS A 39 1.04 -15.19 -4.92
N ASP A 40 0.68 -16.37 -4.43
CA ASP A 40 1.61 -17.33 -3.82
C ASP A 40 2.53 -16.70 -2.76
N ASN A 41 1.98 -15.82 -1.91
CA ASN A 41 2.69 -15.01 -0.90
C ASN A 41 3.71 -14.00 -1.44
N LYS A 42 3.88 -13.89 -2.76
CA LYS A 42 4.83 -12.95 -3.39
C LYS A 42 4.15 -11.66 -3.78
N LEU A 43 4.88 -10.56 -3.66
CA LEU A 43 4.45 -9.24 -4.11
C LEU A 43 4.20 -9.23 -5.63
N GLN A 44 2.97 -8.88 -6.02
CA GLN A 44 2.54 -8.70 -7.42
C GLN A 44 2.12 -7.27 -7.75
N GLY A 45 1.73 -6.49 -6.74
CA GLY A 45 1.26 -5.14 -6.98
C GLY A 45 0.97 -4.37 -5.70
N ILE A 46 0.55 -3.12 -5.89
CA ILE A 46 0.03 -2.27 -4.83
C ILE A 46 -1.24 -1.58 -5.32
N ILE A 47 -2.20 -1.39 -4.41
CA ILE A 47 -3.45 -0.66 -4.67
C ILE A 47 -3.60 0.38 -3.56
N SER A 48 -3.87 1.63 -3.94
CA SER A 48 -4.26 2.68 -3.00
C SER A 48 -5.78 2.91 -2.99
N ASP A 49 -6.28 3.62 -1.98
CA ASP A 49 -7.67 4.12 -1.96
C ASP A 49 -8.01 4.87 -3.25
N ARG A 50 -7.05 5.64 -3.78
CA ARG A 50 -7.24 6.42 -5.00
C ARG A 50 -7.41 5.52 -6.23
N ASP A 51 -6.71 4.40 -6.29
CA ASP A 51 -6.82 3.45 -7.39
C ASP A 51 -8.16 2.73 -7.35
N LEU A 52 -8.62 2.36 -6.14
CA LEU A 52 -9.96 1.82 -5.92
C LEU A 52 -11.04 2.81 -6.36
N LEU A 53 -11.01 4.04 -5.85
CA LEU A 53 -12.02 5.07 -6.13
C LEU A 53 -12.08 5.44 -7.62
N LYS A 54 -10.96 5.44 -8.33
CA LYS A 54 -10.92 5.65 -9.79
C LYS A 54 -11.51 4.47 -10.58
N SER A 55 -11.59 3.30 -9.97
CA SER A 55 -11.95 2.05 -10.64
C SER A 55 -13.40 1.63 -10.40
N ILE A 56 -14.04 2.18 -9.37
CA ILE A 56 -15.46 1.98 -9.07
C ILE A 56 -16.29 3.12 -9.65
N SER A 57 -17.59 2.88 -9.84
CA SER A 57 -18.51 3.94 -10.26
C SER A 57 -18.62 5.00 -9.14
N PRO A 58 -18.60 6.31 -9.48
CA PRO A 58 -18.78 7.39 -8.50
C PRO A 58 -20.20 7.43 -7.92
N PHE A 59 -21.15 6.67 -8.49
CA PHE A 59 -22.52 6.59 -8.01
C PHE A 59 -22.74 5.48 -6.98
N VAL A 60 -21.74 4.62 -6.73
CA VAL A 60 -21.82 3.59 -5.67
C VAL A 60 -22.12 4.26 -4.33
N ASP A 61 -23.05 3.68 -3.58
CA ASP A 61 -23.57 4.20 -2.29
C ASP A 61 -24.22 5.61 -2.34
N THR A 62 -24.54 6.11 -3.54
CA THR A 62 -25.31 7.36 -3.69
C THR A 62 -26.79 7.09 -3.94
N LEU A 63 -27.63 8.11 -3.80
CA LEU A 63 -29.07 8.02 -4.14
C LEU A 63 -29.33 7.70 -5.63
N SER A 64 -28.35 7.96 -6.50
CA SER A 64 -28.44 7.75 -7.95
C SER A 64 -27.88 6.40 -8.39
N GLU A 65 -27.51 5.52 -7.45
CA GLU A 65 -26.90 4.21 -7.73
C GLU A 65 -27.81 3.31 -8.57
N ARG A 66 -27.24 2.69 -9.61
CA ARG A 66 -27.89 1.69 -10.47
C ARG A 66 -27.23 0.33 -10.29
N LYS A 67 -27.91 -0.73 -10.73
CA LYS A 67 -27.36 -2.11 -10.70
C LYS A 67 -26.00 -2.22 -11.42
N LEU A 68 -25.83 -1.50 -12.52
CA LEU A 68 -24.58 -1.47 -13.30
C LEU A 68 -23.42 -0.83 -12.53
N ASP A 69 -23.70 0.13 -11.64
CA ASP A 69 -22.66 0.77 -10.82
C ASP A 69 -22.04 -0.22 -9.85
N ARG A 70 -22.87 -1.09 -9.24
CA ARG A 70 -22.41 -2.17 -8.36
C ARG A 70 -21.56 -3.21 -9.08
N ALA A 71 -21.78 -3.45 -10.37
CA ALA A 71 -20.95 -4.39 -11.14
C ALA A 71 -19.47 -3.96 -11.22
N THR A 72 -19.16 -2.66 -11.01
CA THR A 72 -17.77 -2.22 -10.91
C THR A 72 -17.04 -2.78 -9.69
N LEU A 73 -17.78 -3.14 -8.63
CA LEU A 73 -17.24 -3.71 -7.40
C LEU A 73 -16.82 -5.19 -7.56
N ASP A 74 -17.33 -5.87 -8.59
CA ASP A 74 -17.01 -7.28 -8.88
C ASP A 74 -15.65 -7.45 -9.59
N ARG A 75 -15.07 -6.35 -10.08
CA ARG A 75 -13.71 -6.33 -10.66
C ARG A 75 -12.69 -6.84 -9.65
N LYS A 76 -11.59 -7.39 -10.17
CA LYS A 76 -10.53 -8.01 -9.37
C LYS A 76 -9.35 -7.07 -9.13
N ALA A 77 -8.66 -7.25 -8.01
CA ALA A 77 -7.49 -6.46 -7.62
C ALA A 77 -6.43 -6.41 -8.74
N HIS A 78 -6.14 -7.53 -9.41
CA HIS A 78 -5.16 -7.61 -10.49
C HIS A 78 -5.50 -6.74 -11.73
N GLN A 79 -6.74 -6.29 -11.86
CA GLN A 79 -7.21 -5.43 -12.95
C GLN A 79 -6.95 -3.94 -12.70
N ILE A 80 -6.64 -3.56 -11.46
CA ILE A 80 -6.45 -2.15 -11.06
C ILE A 80 -5.11 -1.89 -10.37
N MET A 81 -4.41 -2.95 -9.95
CA MET A 81 -3.14 -2.81 -9.23
C MET A 81 -2.05 -2.17 -10.08
N THR A 82 -1.20 -1.39 -9.42
CA THR A 82 0.07 -0.96 -10.01
C THR A 82 1.06 -2.12 -9.92
N ARG A 83 1.57 -2.56 -11.07
CA ARG A 83 2.48 -3.73 -11.20
C ARG A 83 3.94 -3.37 -11.00
N GLU A 84 4.35 -2.17 -11.44
CA GLU A 84 5.70 -1.65 -11.23
C GLU A 84 5.81 -1.09 -9.82
N VAL A 85 5.98 -1.99 -8.85
CA VAL A 85 6.10 -1.63 -7.44
C VAL A 85 7.55 -1.31 -7.11
N ILE A 86 7.77 -0.09 -6.65
CA ILE A 86 9.04 0.31 -6.04
C ILE A 86 9.12 -0.31 -4.65
N THR A 87 10.18 -1.07 -4.39
CA THR A 87 10.37 -1.82 -3.14
C THR A 87 11.73 -1.56 -2.53
N LEU A 88 11.86 -1.85 -1.25
CA LEU A 88 13.13 -1.92 -0.54
C LEU A 88 13.24 -3.25 0.22
N ASN A 89 14.46 -3.57 0.66
CA ASN A 89 14.76 -4.68 1.55
C ASN A 89 14.91 -4.19 3.00
N PRO A 90 14.74 -5.07 4.01
CA PRO A 90 14.91 -4.69 5.43
C PRO A 90 16.29 -4.11 5.77
N SER A 91 17.32 -4.53 5.04
CA SER A 91 18.71 -4.08 5.19
C SER A 91 18.98 -2.71 4.58
N ASP A 92 18.10 -2.23 3.69
CA ASP A 92 18.30 -0.96 2.99
C ASP A 92 18.26 0.21 3.96
N SER A 93 18.78 1.34 3.53
CA SER A 93 18.91 2.51 4.40
C SER A 93 17.61 3.35 4.41
N VAL A 94 17.35 4.01 5.53
CA VAL A 94 16.28 5.03 5.60
C VAL A 94 16.48 6.14 4.55
N TYR A 95 17.74 6.46 4.22
CA TYR A 95 18.06 7.44 3.18
C TYR A 95 17.54 7.00 1.81
N SER A 96 17.69 5.73 1.46
CA SER A 96 17.16 5.16 0.21
C SER A 96 15.63 5.32 0.12
N ALA A 97 14.90 5.13 1.23
CA ALA A 97 13.46 5.41 1.24
C ALA A 97 13.17 6.90 0.99
N ILE A 98 13.90 7.82 1.63
CA ILE A 98 13.73 9.26 1.41
C ILE A 98 13.97 9.63 -0.05
N GLU A 99 15.03 9.12 -0.66
CA GLU A 99 15.37 9.34 -2.06
C GLU A 99 14.26 8.85 -3.00
N LEU A 100 13.78 7.62 -2.79
CA LEU A 100 12.68 7.05 -3.58
C LEU A 100 11.40 7.86 -3.44
N PHE A 101 11.08 8.29 -2.22
CA PHE A 101 9.90 9.10 -2.00
C PHE A 101 9.98 10.48 -2.70
N ASN A 102 11.14 11.13 -2.66
CA ASN A 102 11.36 12.42 -3.32
C ASN A 102 11.34 12.30 -4.86
N THR A 103 11.85 11.19 -5.39
CA THR A 103 11.98 10.97 -6.84
C THR A 103 10.65 10.52 -7.46
N HIS A 104 9.94 9.59 -6.83
CA HIS A 104 8.81 8.90 -7.47
C HIS A 104 7.42 9.39 -7.05
N LYS A 105 7.33 10.41 -6.17
CA LYS A 105 6.07 10.95 -5.63
C LYS A 105 5.14 9.87 -5.05
N ILE A 106 5.71 8.78 -4.54
CA ILE A 106 5.00 7.72 -3.84
C ILE A 106 4.87 8.06 -2.35
N SER A 107 3.87 7.49 -1.68
CA SER A 107 3.60 7.77 -0.26
C SER A 107 3.92 6.61 0.68
N CYS A 108 4.08 5.42 0.13
CA CYS A 108 4.55 4.23 0.84
C CYS A 108 5.39 3.34 -0.08
N ILE A 109 6.23 2.51 0.53
CA ILE A 109 7.13 1.56 -0.13
C ILE A 109 6.96 0.22 0.59
N PRO A 110 6.53 -0.84 -0.12
CA PRO A 110 6.56 -2.21 0.41
C PRO A 110 7.99 -2.69 0.64
N ILE A 111 8.20 -3.35 1.76
CA ILE A 111 9.48 -3.97 2.12
C ILE A 111 9.36 -5.47 1.85
N ILE A 112 10.28 -6.02 1.07
CA ILE A 112 10.27 -7.43 0.67
C ILE A 112 11.53 -8.16 1.13
N ASP A 113 11.43 -9.48 1.33
CA ASP A 113 12.60 -10.35 1.51
C ASP A 113 13.24 -10.74 0.17
N THR A 114 14.31 -11.55 0.23
CA THR A 114 15.01 -12.08 -0.95
C THR A 114 14.15 -12.98 -1.84
N ASN A 115 13.06 -13.54 -1.31
CA ASN A 115 12.11 -14.38 -2.04
C ASN A 115 10.90 -13.59 -2.58
N ARG A 116 10.91 -12.26 -2.45
CA ARG A 116 9.83 -11.32 -2.80
C ARG A 116 8.57 -11.44 -1.92
N HIS A 117 8.68 -11.99 -0.72
CA HIS A 117 7.58 -11.94 0.24
C HIS A 117 7.52 -10.55 0.90
N PRO A 118 6.34 -9.92 1.00
CA PRO A 118 6.17 -8.69 1.77
C PRO A 118 6.41 -8.96 3.27
N VAL A 119 7.38 -8.26 3.86
CA VAL A 119 7.74 -8.37 5.29
C VAL A 119 7.47 -7.08 6.07
N GLY A 120 7.15 -6.00 5.37
CA GLY A 120 6.82 -4.73 6.01
C GLY A 120 6.36 -3.68 5.01
N MET A 121 6.06 -2.51 5.54
CA MET A 121 5.81 -1.29 4.76
C MET A 121 6.46 -0.10 5.45
N VAL A 122 6.96 0.85 4.66
CA VAL A 122 7.40 2.15 5.15
C VAL A 122 6.64 3.26 4.44
N SER A 123 6.14 4.23 5.20
CA SER A 123 5.51 5.43 4.68
C SER A 123 6.31 6.67 5.05
N TRP A 124 6.00 7.81 4.42
CA TRP A 124 6.52 9.11 4.83
C TRP A 124 6.32 9.38 6.32
N ARG A 125 5.19 8.96 6.90
CA ARG A 125 4.90 9.16 8.32
C ARG A 125 5.86 8.40 9.21
N ASP A 126 6.28 7.20 8.81
CA ASP A 126 7.22 6.38 9.59
C ASP A 126 8.61 7.01 9.58
N VAL A 127 9.04 7.51 8.42
CA VAL A 127 10.29 8.28 8.31
C VAL A 127 10.24 9.55 9.16
N MET A 128 9.15 10.30 9.12
CA MET A 128 9.01 11.52 9.93
C MET A 128 9.02 11.24 11.43
N LYS A 129 8.28 10.21 11.90
CA LYS A 129 8.32 9.77 13.30
C LYS A 129 9.72 9.35 13.72
N PHE A 130 10.43 8.63 12.85
CA PHE A 130 11.82 8.27 13.10
C PHE A 130 12.72 9.50 13.22
N MET A 131 12.58 10.48 12.31
CA MET A 131 13.36 11.72 12.37
C MET A 131 13.07 12.53 13.63
N GLN A 132 11.81 12.59 14.07
CA GLN A 132 11.44 13.24 15.33
C GLN A 132 12.18 12.63 16.53
N SER A 133 12.17 11.29 16.63
CA SER A 133 12.86 10.59 17.73
C SER A 133 14.38 10.87 17.76
N ARG A 134 14.98 11.15 16.60
CA ARG A 134 16.40 11.49 16.47
C ARG A 134 16.72 12.92 16.87
N VAL A 135 15.78 13.84 16.68
CA VAL A 135 15.94 15.24 17.09
C VAL A 135 15.76 15.36 18.61
N GLU A 136 14.79 14.65 19.17
CA GLU A 136 14.55 14.63 20.62
C GLU A 136 15.71 13.99 21.39
N ALA A 137 16.31 12.91 20.88
CA ALA A 137 17.46 12.25 21.52
C ALA A 137 18.78 13.05 21.48
N LYS A 138 18.81 14.21 20.82
CA LYS A 138 19.95 15.13 20.77
C LYS A 138 19.77 16.39 21.65
N ARG A 139 18.61 16.53 22.29
CA ARG A 139 18.37 17.50 23.36
C ARG A 139 18.67 16.87 24.71
#